data_AF-A0A2X3JLH0-F1
#
_entry.id   AF-A0A2X3JLH0-F1
#
_cell.length_a   1.000
_cell.length_b   1.000
_cell.length_c   1.000
_cell.angle_alpha   90.00
_cell.angle_beta   90.00
_cell.angle_gamma   90.00
#
_symmetry.space_group_name_H-M   'P 1'
#
loop_
_entity.id
_entity.type
_entity.pdbx_description
1 polymer ?
#
loop_
_entity_poly.entity_id
_entity_poly.type
_entity_poly.pdbx_seq_one_letter_code
_entity_poly.pdbx_strand_id
1 'polypeptide(L)'
;MISIQNAAEPVANLVRECPKWDGLPLTLDVSATFPEGAAVRDYYSQQIAIVKNGQITLQPAATSNGLLLLERAETDAPAPFDWHNATVYFVLTDRFENPAIPSNDQSYGRHKDGMAEIGTFHGGDLRGLTNKLDYLQQLGVNALWISRPI
;
A
#
# COMPACT_ATOMS: atom_id res chain seq x y z
N MET A 1 -34.37 6.38 37.03
CA MET A 1 -32.96 6.80 36.97
C MET A 1 -32.17 5.57 36.56
N ILE A 2 -31.86 5.42 35.27
CA ILE A 2 -31.22 4.21 34.72
C ILE A 2 -29.71 4.46 34.71
N SER A 3 -28.98 3.72 35.52
CA SER A 3 -27.52 3.78 35.61
C SER A 3 -26.93 2.77 34.63
N ILE A 4 -26.16 3.24 33.65
CA ILE A 4 -25.37 2.37 32.77
C ILE A 4 -24.05 2.09 33.47
N GLN A 5 -23.88 0.85 33.93
CA GLN A 5 -22.59 0.36 34.40
C GLN A 5 -21.70 0.13 33.18
N ASN A 6 -20.87 1.11 32.87
CA ASN A 6 -19.83 0.95 31.86
C ASN A 6 -18.63 0.25 32.52
N ALA A 7 -18.56 -1.07 32.42
CA ALA A 7 -17.33 -1.78 32.73
C ALA A 7 -16.34 -1.46 31.61
N ALA A 8 -15.33 -0.63 31.90
CA ALA A 8 -14.24 -0.40 30.98
C ALA A 8 -13.48 -1.72 30.80
N GLU A 9 -13.59 -2.34 29.62
CA GLU A 9 -12.72 -3.44 29.25
C GLU A 9 -11.26 -2.95 29.24
N PRO A 10 -10.30 -3.75 29.72
CA PRO A 10 -8.90 -3.36 29.71
C PRO A 10 -8.43 -3.31 28.26
N VAL A 11 -8.35 -2.10 27.71
CA VAL A 11 -7.68 -1.86 26.43
C VAL A 11 -6.23 -2.23 26.64
N ALA A 12 -5.83 -3.39 26.12
CA ALA A 12 -4.43 -3.79 26.10
C ALA A 12 -3.65 -2.64 25.45
N ASN A 13 -2.73 -2.04 26.21
CA ASN A 13 -1.78 -1.06 25.70
C ASN A 13 -0.83 -1.79 24.75
N LEU A 14 -1.29 -2.03 23.53
CA LEU A 14 -0.45 -2.44 22.43
C LEU A 14 0.36 -1.20 22.05
N VAL A 15 1.47 -0.99 22.76
CA VAL A 15 2.52 -0.09 22.29
C VAL A 15 2.98 -0.68 20.96
N ARG A 16 2.47 -0.14 19.86
CA ARG A 16 2.93 -0.48 18.53
C ARG A 16 4.29 0.18 18.36
N GLU A 17 5.32 -0.47 18.86
CA GLU A 17 6.69 -0.09 18.53
C GLU A 17 6.90 -0.40 17.04
N CYS A 18 7.34 0.61 16.28
CA CYS A 18 7.77 0.37 14.91
C CYS A 18 8.91 -0.66 14.96
N PRO A 19 8.81 -1.78 14.24
CA PRO A 19 9.86 -2.79 14.25
C PRO A 19 11.17 -2.16 13.82
N LYS A 20 12.18 -2.24 14.69
CA LYS A 20 13.53 -1.78 14.40
C LYS A 20 14.28 -2.92 13.72
N TRP A 21 14.78 -2.64 12.52
CA TRP A 21 15.62 -3.58 11.81
C TRP A 21 16.90 -3.89 12.59
N ASP A 22 17.29 -5.18 12.61
CA ASP A 22 18.41 -5.73 13.37
C ASP A 22 19.74 -5.75 12.59
N GLY A 23 19.73 -5.30 11.34
CA GLY A 23 20.90 -5.29 10.48
C GLY A 23 21.12 -6.58 9.70
N LEU A 24 20.23 -7.58 9.82
CA LEU A 24 20.35 -8.85 9.11
C LEU A 24 19.67 -8.80 7.72
N PRO A 25 20.06 -9.69 6.79
CA PRO A 25 19.34 -9.85 5.52
C PRO A 25 17.88 -10.22 5.75
N LEU A 26 17.00 -9.67 4.92
CA LEU A 26 15.57 -9.99 4.94
C LEU A 26 15.27 -11.01 3.85
N THR A 27 14.55 -12.06 4.23
CA THR A 27 14.01 -13.05 3.29
C THR A 27 12.52 -12.79 3.12
N LEU A 28 12.08 -12.60 1.88
CA LEU A 28 10.73 -12.21 1.53
C LEU A 28 10.14 -13.22 0.56
N ASP A 29 8.89 -13.64 0.82
CA ASP A 29 8.06 -14.29 -0.20
C ASP A 29 7.58 -13.22 -1.18
N VAL A 30 7.94 -13.41 -2.44
CA VAL A 30 7.65 -12.49 -3.54
C VAL A 30 6.86 -13.17 -4.67
N SER A 31 6.45 -14.42 -4.46
CA SER A 31 5.81 -15.28 -5.46
C SER A 31 4.50 -14.71 -6.04
N ALA A 32 3.78 -13.89 -5.27
CA ALA A 32 2.55 -13.24 -5.73
C ALA A 32 2.81 -12.14 -6.79
N THR A 33 4.03 -11.59 -6.85
CA THR A 33 4.36 -10.41 -7.67
C THR A 33 5.41 -10.74 -8.73
N PHE A 34 6.40 -11.56 -8.40
CA PHE A 34 7.53 -11.88 -9.29
C PHE A 34 7.56 -13.39 -9.58
N PRO A 35 7.61 -13.80 -10.86
CA PRO A 35 7.72 -15.21 -11.22
C PRO A 35 9.06 -15.81 -10.80
N GLU A 36 9.10 -17.13 -10.65
CA GLU A 36 10.33 -17.89 -10.38
C GLU A 36 11.42 -17.57 -11.44
N GLY A 37 12.67 -17.41 -10.99
CA GLY A 37 13.80 -17.05 -11.85
C GLY A 37 13.87 -15.57 -12.25
N ALA A 38 12.89 -14.73 -11.86
CA ALA A 38 12.96 -13.29 -12.07
C ALA A 38 14.16 -12.66 -11.35
N ALA A 39 14.81 -11.69 -12.00
CA ALA A 39 15.75 -10.81 -11.33
C ALA A 39 15.00 -9.64 -10.68
N VAL A 40 15.16 -9.50 -9.36
CA VAL A 40 14.51 -8.47 -8.54
C VAL A 40 15.58 -7.58 -7.93
N ARG A 41 15.45 -6.27 -8.11
CA ARG A 41 16.37 -5.26 -7.57
C ARG A 41 15.75 -4.57 -6.37
N ASP A 42 16.53 -4.31 -5.33
CA ASP A 42 16.20 -3.30 -4.33
C ASP A 42 16.70 -1.92 -4.79
N TYR A 43 15.79 -0.96 -4.94
CA TYR A 43 16.13 0.39 -5.40
C TYR A 43 17.12 1.11 -4.47
N TYR A 44 17.07 0.89 -3.16
CA TYR A 44 17.95 1.62 -2.24
C TYR A 44 19.39 1.12 -2.27
N SER A 45 19.59 -0.20 -2.24
CA SER A 45 20.93 -0.81 -2.22
C SER A 45 21.47 -1.17 -3.61
N GLN A 46 20.62 -1.13 -4.64
CA GLN A 46 20.92 -1.58 -6.00
C GLN A 46 21.30 -3.07 -6.10
N GLN A 47 21.13 -3.85 -5.03
CA GLN A 47 21.37 -5.28 -5.04
C GLN A 47 20.28 -6.00 -5.85
N ILE A 48 20.68 -7.07 -6.53
CA ILE A 48 19.78 -7.92 -7.32
C ILE A 48 19.76 -9.32 -6.71
N ALA A 49 18.57 -9.87 -6.53
CA ALA A 49 18.35 -11.26 -6.18
C ALA A 49 17.53 -11.97 -7.27
N ILE A 50 17.78 -13.26 -7.44
CA ILE A 50 16.96 -14.11 -8.30
C ILE A 50 15.89 -14.78 -7.43
N VAL A 51 14.63 -14.72 -7.85
CA VAL A 51 13.54 -15.43 -7.17
C VAL A 51 13.82 -16.92 -7.22
N LYS A 52 13.94 -17.52 -6.02
CA LYS A 52 14.16 -18.96 -5.83
C LYS A 52 13.12 -19.52 -4.87
N ASN A 53 12.37 -20.53 -5.31
CA ASN A 53 11.25 -21.09 -4.55
C ASN A 53 10.27 -20.02 -4.07
N GLY A 54 9.99 -19.03 -4.92
CA GLY A 54 9.12 -17.90 -4.60
C GLY A 54 9.72 -16.85 -3.64
N GLN A 55 10.98 -17.02 -3.20
CA GLN A 55 11.61 -16.12 -2.22
C GLN A 55 12.82 -15.39 -2.79
N ILE A 56 13.14 -14.26 -2.16
CA ILE A 56 14.44 -13.58 -2.30
C ILE A 56 15.02 -13.27 -0.93
N THR A 57 16.35 -13.13 -0.87
CA THR A 57 17.06 -12.64 0.31
C THR A 57 17.93 -11.45 -0.08
N LEU A 58 17.74 -10.30 0.57
CA LEU A 58 18.49 -9.08 0.31
C LEU A 58 18.86 -8.39 1.62
N GLN A 59 20.01 -7.74 1.65
CA GLN A 59 20.43 -6.86 2.75
C GLN A 59 19.86 -5.45 2.50
N PRO A 60 18.98 -4.89 3.35
CA PRO A 60 18.58 -3.49 3.23
C PRO A 60 19.77 -2.53 3.22
N ALA A 61 19.66 -1.43 2.45
CA ALA A 61 20.70 -0.40 2.43
C ALA A 61 20.88 0.21 3.84
N ALA A 62 22.11 0.56 4.22
CA ALA A 62 22.39 1.13 5.54
C ALA A 62 21.56 2.39 5.87
N THR A 63 21.16 3.14 4.84
CA THR A 63 20.36 4.37 4.94
C THR A 63 18.85 4.15 4.83
N SER A 64 18.40 2.91 4.62
CA SER A 64 16.98 2.57 4.41
C SER A 64 16.23 2.20 5.70
N ASN A 65 16.94 2.05 6.82
CA ASN A 65 16.37 1.58 8.09
C ASN A 65 15.59 0.26 7.98
N GLY A 66 16.07 -0.67 7.14
CA GLY A 66 15.43 -1.97 6.93
C GLY A 66 14.36 -1.99 5.83
N LEU A 67 14.15 -0.89 5.11
CA LEU A 67 13.22 -0.82 4.00
C LEU A 67 13.84 -1.40 2.71
N LEU A 68 13.09 -2.26 2.03
CA LEU A 68 13.39 -2.73 0.69
C LEU A 68 12.33 -2.19 -0.27
N LEU A 69 12.76 -1.64 -1.40
CA LEU A 69 11.87 -1.23 -2.49
C LEU A 69 12.18 -2.10 -3.71
N LEU A 70 11.37 -3.13 -3.90
CA LEU A 70 11.61 -4.18 -4.89
C LEU A 70 11.03 -3.81 -6.26
N GLU A 71 11.85 -3.91 -7.29
CA GLU A 71 11.48 -3.74 -8.69
C GLU A 71 12.08 -4.84 -9.56
N ARG A 72 11.64 -4.95 -10.82
CA ARG A 72 12.28 -5.85 -11.78
C ARG A 72 13.65 -5.30 -12.16
N ALA A 73 14.68 -6.15 -12.15
CA ALA A 73 16.01 -5.71 -12.54
C ALA A 73 16.14 -5.46 -14.05
N GLU A 74 15.24 -6.01 -14.86
CA GLU A 74 15.30 -5.88 -16.32
C GLU A 74 14.67 -4.56 -16.84
N THR A 75 14.07 -3.74 -15.98
CA THR A 75 13.37 -2.49 -16.36
C THR A 75 14.26 -1.25 -16.30
N ASP A 76 15.48 -1.34 -16.83
CA ASP A 76 16.39 -0.17 -16.94
C ASP A 76 16.01 0.79 -18.07
N ALA A 77 15.10 0.38 -18.96
CA ALA A 77 14.56 1.26 -19.98
C ALA A 77 13.56 2.24 -19.33
N PRO A 78 13.70 3.55 -19.55
CA PRO A 78 12.67 4.51 -19.17
C PRO A 78 11.33 4.09 -19.77
N ALA A 79 10.28 4.10 -18.96
CA ALA A 79 8.94 3.93 -19.48
C ALA A 79 8.70 5.02 -20.55
N PRO A 80 8.05 4.70 -21.68
CA PRO A 80 7.67 5.70 -22.68
C PRO A 80 6.53 6.55 -22.12
N PHE A 81 6.86 7.45 -21.21
CA PHE A 81 5.92 8.33 -20.53
C PHE A 81 6.45 9.77 -20.57
N ASP A 82 5.59 10.68 -21.01
CA ASP A 82 5.87 12.12 -21.07
C ASP A 82 4.72 12.86 -20.39
N TRP A 83 5.05 13.65 -19.37
CA TRP A 83 4.09 14.48 -18.63
C TRP A 83 3.35 15.47 -19.54
N HIS A 84 3.94 15.92 -20.65
CA HIS A 84 3.27 16.80 -21.60
C HIS A 84 2.08 16.13 -22.30
N ASN A 85 2.07 14.80 -22.38
CA ASN A 85 1.00 13.99 -22.97
C ASN A 85 0.19 13.23 -21.91
N ALA A 86 0.31 13.62 -20.63
CA ALA A 86 -0.40 12.96 -19.56
C ALA A 86 -1.88 13.36 -19.54
N THR A 87 -2.75 12.35 -19.55
CA THR A 87 -4.15 12.50 -19.15
C THR A 87 -4.25 12.09 -17.69
N VAL A 88 -4.32 13.10 -16.82
CA VAL A 88 -4.30 12.93 -15.36
C VAL A 88 -5.71 12.80 -14.81
N TYR A 89 -5.96 11.76 -14.01
CA TYR A 89 -7.21 11.62 -13.25
C TYR A 89 -6.96 11.81 -11.76
N PHE A 90 -7.64 12.77 -11.15
CA PHE A 90 -7.58 12.99 -9.71
C PHE A 90 -8.56 12.07 -8.98
N VAL A 91 -8.04 11.24 -8.08
CA VAL A 91 -8.77 10.27 -7.28
C VAL A 91 -8.74 10.70 -5.82
N LEU A 92 -9.92 11.00 -5.27
CA LEU A 92 -10.10 11.06 -3.83
C LEU A 92 -10.27 9.63 -3.31
N THR A 93 -9.19 9.03 -2.79
CA THR A 93 -9.11 7.57 -2.54
C THR A 93 -10.30 7.04 -1.73
N ASP A 94 -10.66 7.71 -0.62
CA ASP A 94 -11.79 7.33 0.25
C ASP A 94 -13.15 7.27 -0.48
N ARG A 95 -13.30 8.04 -1.57
CA ARG A 95 -14.59 8.23 -2.27
C ARG A 95 -14.65 7.55 -3.63
N PHE A 96 -13.60 6.82 -4.02
CA PHE A 96 -13.50 6.26 -5.36
C PHE A 96 -14.12 4.86 -5.46
N GLU A 97 -13.58 3.89 -4.74
CA GLU A 97 -14.11 2.52 -4.71
C GLU A 97 -13.75 1.88 -3.37
N ASN A 98 -14.77 1.49 -2.60
CA ASN A 98 -14.59 0.63 -1.43
C ASN A 98 -14.80 -0.84 -1.86
N PRO A 99 -13.76 -1.68 -1.87
CA PRO A 99 -13.93 -3.12 -2.10
C PRO A 99 -14.70 -3.76 -0.94
N ALA A 100 -15.33 -4.92 -1.13
CA ALA A 100 -16.18 -5.56 -0.12
C ALA A 100 -15.46 -6.07 1.17
N ILE A 101 -14.24 -5.62 1.46
CA ILE A 101 -13.43 -6.04 2.61
C ILE A 101 -13.42 -4.90 3.64
N PRO A 102 -14.20 -5.00 4.74
CA PRO A 102 -14.45 -3.87 5.64
C PRO A 102 -13.35 -3.62 6.68
N SER A 103 -12.30 -4.44 6.72
CA SER A 103 -11.31 -4.41 7.81
C SER A 103 -10.50 -3.11 7.89
N ASN A 104 -10.47 -2.31 6.82
CA ASN A 104 -9.78 -1.03 6.75
C ASN A 104 -10.72 0.19 6.60
N ASP A 105 -12.03 0.03 6.83
CA ASP A 105 -13.03 1.09 6.63
C ASP A 105 -13.09 2.11 7.79
N GLN A 106 -12.52 1.78 8.94
CA GLN A 106 -12.59 2.57 10.18
C GLN A 106 -11.28 3.30 10.47
N SER A 107 -10.81 4.08 9.50
CA SER A 107 -9.59 4.88 9.65
C SER A 107 -9.65 5.78 10.88
N TYR A 108 -8.58 5.74 11.69
CA TYR A 108 -8.43 6.50 12.94
C TYR A 108 -9.54 6.26 13.98
N GLY A 109 -10.20 5.09 13.96
CA GLY A 109 -11.31 4.78 14.88
C GLY A 109 -12.56 5.63 14.65
N ARG A 110 -12.68 6.27 13.47
CA ARG A 110 -13.88 7.02 13.11
C ARG A 110 -14.96 6.06 12.63
N HIS A 111 -16.16 6.28 13.14
CA HIS A 111 -17.34 5.52 12.78
C HIS A 111 -18.33 6.39 12.02
N LYS A 112 -19.24 5.72 11.30
CA LYS A 112 -20.39 6.36 10.68
C LYS A 112 -21.29 6.99 11.75
N ASP A 113 -21.75 8.20 11.52
CA ASP A 113 -22.57 8.99 12.45
C ASP A 113 -24.08 8.80 12.26
N GLY A 114 -24.49 8.07 11.24
CA GLY A 114 -25.89 7.80 10.88
C GLY A 114 -26.57 8.95 10.14
N MET A 115 -25.84 10.00 9.77
CA MET A 115 -26.36 11.20 9.10
C MET A 115 -25.99 11.18 7.61
N ALA A 116 -25.58 12.33 7.07
CA ALA A 116 -25.14 12.43 5.68
C ALA A 116 -23.69 11.95 5.47
N GLU A 117 -22.97 11.61 6.56
CA GLU A 117 -21.62 11.04 6.51
C GLU A 117 -20.58 11.91 5.78
N ILE A 118 -20.87 13.19 5.52
CA ILE A 118 -20.07 14.06 4.64
C ILE A 118 -18.60 14.13 5.11
N GLY A 119 -18.39 14.15 6.43
CA GLY A 119 -17.07 14.22 7.07
C GLY A 119 -16.49 12.87 7.53
N THR A 120 -17.16 11.75 7.24
CA THR A 120 -16.69 10.41 7.62
C THR A 120 -16.02 9.67 6.47
N PHE A 121 -15.36 8.56 6.79
CA PHE A 121 -14.73 7.68 5.82
C PHE A 121 -15.76 6.73 5.20
N HIS A 122 -15.66 6.56 3.89
CA HIS A 122 -16.52 5.68 3.11
C HIS A 122 -15.83 4.37 2.75
N GLY A 123 -14.53 4.26 3.05
CA GLY A 123 -13.75 3.02 2.96
C GLY A 123 -13.05 2.83 1.62
N GLY A 124 -13.10 3.82 0.72
CA GLY A 124 -12.31 3.75 -0.50
C GLY A 124 -10.82 3.62 -0.21
N ASP A 125 -10.15 2.70 -0.90
CA ASP A 125 -8.78 2.32 -0.59
C ASP A 125 -7.95 2.06 -1.87
N LEU A 126 -6.64 1.80 -1.69
CA LEU A 126 -5.75 1.52 -2.82
C LEU A 126 -6.08 0.21 -3.54
N ARG A 127 -6.69 -0.76 -2.87
CA ARG A 127 -7.12 -2.02 -3.49
C ARG A 127 -8.33 -1.79 -4.39
N GLY A 128 -9.30 -0.98 -3.96
CA GLY A 128 -10.43 -0.53 -4.76
C GLY A 128 -9.97 0.28 -5.97
N LEU A 129 -8.98 1.16 -5.81
CA LEU A 129 -8.36 1.85 -6.94
C LEU A 129 -7.73 0.86 -7.93
N THR A 130 -6.96 -0.13 -7.45
CA THR A 130 -6.37 -1.17 -8.31
C THR A 130 -7.44 -1.93 -9.10
N ASN A 131 -8.60 -2.22 -8.50
CA ASN A 131 -9.71 -2.90 -9.17
C ASN A 131 -10.32 -2.11 -10.33
N LYS A 132 -10.04 -0.81 -10.46
CA LYS A 132 -10.55 0.05 -11.55
C LYS A 132 -9.46 0.53 -12.51
N LEU A 133 -8.23 -0.01 -12.43
CA LEU A 133 -7.18 0.40 -13.37
C LEU A 133 -7.57 0.15 -14.82
N ASP A 134 -8.24 -0.97 -15.12
CA ASP A 134 -8.74 -1.25 -16.48
C ASP A 134 -9.80 -0.21 -16.92
N TYR A 135 -10.68 0.20 -16.01
CA TYR A 135 -11.67 1.26 -16.28
C TYR A 135 -10.98 2.60 -16.58
N LEU A 136 -10.00 2.99 -15.77
CA LEU A 136 -9.23 4.22 -15.95
C LEU A 136 -8.42 4.17 -17.27
N GLN A 137 -7.83 3.03 -17.60
CA GLN A 137 -7.13 2.82 -18.86
C GLN A 137 -8.08 2.93 -20.07
N GLN A 138 -9.29 2.35 -19.99
CA GLN A 138 -10.30 2.49 -21.04
C GLN A 138 -10.78 3.93 -21.24
N LEU A 139 -10.76 4.75 -20.18
CA LEU A 139 -11.00 6.20 -20.28
C LEU A 139 -9.83 6.96 -20.93
N GLY A 140 -8.69 6.33 -21.18
CA GLY A 140 -7.49 6.96 -21.72
C GLY A 140 -6.61 7.64 -20.65
N VAL A 141 -6.85 7.37 -19.37
CA VAL A 141 -6.02 7.88 -18.27
C VAL A 141 -4.68 7.15 -18.26
N ASN A 142 -3.58 7.89 -18.16
CA ASN A 142 -2.23 7.34 -18.08
C ASN A 142 -1.43 7.89 -16.89
N ALA A 143 -2.02 8.76 -16.08
CA ALA A 143 -1.46 9.24 -14.82
C ALA A 143 -2.56 9.39 -13.75
N LEU A 144 -2.27 8.93 -12.53
CA LEU A 144 -3.17 9.06 -11.39
C LEU A 144 -2.60 10.05 -10.38
N TRP A 145 -3.43 11.01 -9.96
CA TRP A 145 -3.16 11.85 -8.81
C TRP A 145 -4.10 11.42 -7.70
N ILE A 146 -3.55 10.87 -6.61
CA ILE A 146 -4.34 10.35 -5.49
C ILE A 146 -4.30 11.28 -4.27
N SER A 147 -5.27 11.14 -3.37
CA SER A 147 -5.18 11.73 -2.02
C SER A 147 -3.94 11.21 -1.27
N ARG A 148 -3.44 12.02 -0.33
CA ARG A 148 -2.21 11.74 0.42
C ARG A 148 -2.25 10.33 1.05
N PRO A 149 -1.26 9.46 0.77
CA PRO A 149 -1.25 8.08 1.27
C PRO A 149 -0.67 7.92 2.69
N ILE A 150 -0.25 9.02 3.33
CA ILE A 150 0.43 9.05 4.65
C ILE A 150 -0.16 10.07 5.62
#